data_AF-A0A1J3H612-F1
#
_entry.id   AF-A0A1J3H612-F1
#
_cell.length_a   1.000
_cell.length_b   1.000
_cell.length_c   1.000
_cell.angle_alpha   90.00
_cell.angle_beta   90.00
_cell.angle_gamma   90.00
#
_symmetry.space_group_name_H-M   'P 1'
#
loop_
_entity.id
_entity.type
_entity.pdbx_description
1 polymer ?
#
loop_
_entity_poly.entity_id
_entity_poly.type
_entity_poly.pdbx_seq_one_letter_code
_entity_poly.pdbx_strand_id
1 'polypeptide(L)'
;LPLAVKVLGGLLAAQYTLHQWKRIYQNIGSHIVGGTSLNGDSNSLVYNVLSLSFEELPSCLKHCFLYLAHFPEDYPIDVEKLSYYWAAERIPKPEYYERASVREVAEGYIEELVKRNMVMSERNGRTLRFEKCHLHDMMREV
;
A
#
# COMPACT_ATOMS: atom_id res chain seq x y z
N LEU A 1 4.83 9.22 -13.28
CA LEU A 1 5.76 8.11 -13.65
C LEU A 1 6.67 7.61 -12.50
N PRO A 2 7.28 8.46 -11.64
CA PRO A 2 8.15 7.97 -10.55
C PRO A 2 7.44 7.01 -9.57
N LEU A 3 6.16 7.25 -9.28
CA LEU A 3 5.39 6.42 -8.36
C LEU A 3 5.24 4.97 -8.85
N ALA A 4 4.86 4.76 -10.10
CA ALA A 4 4.67 3.42 -10.65
C ALA A 4 5.94 2.56 -10.51
N VAL A 5 7.12 3.14 -10.77
CA VAL A 5 8.40 2.45 -10.59
C VAL A 5 8.66 2.15 -9.11
N LYS A 6 8.39 3.09 -8.20
CA LYS A 6 8.55 2.89 -6.75
C LYS A 6 7.59 1.81 -6.22
N VAL A 7 6.34 1.84 -6.64
CA VAL A 7 5.30 0.87 -6.24
C VAL A 7 5.62 -0.51 -6.79
N LEU A 8 6.02 -0.62 -8.06
CA LEU A 8 6.51 -1.88 -8.63
C LEU A 8 7.75 -2.40 -7.88
N GLY A 9 8.70 -1.52 -7.57
CA GLY A 9 9.88 -1.87 -6.77
C GLY A 9 9.51 -2.39 -5.38
N GLY A 10 8.54 -1.76 -4.71
CA GLY A 10 8.01 -2.19 -3.41
C GLY A 10 7.27 -3.52 -3.48
N LEU A 11 6.47 -3.73 -4.54
CA LEU A 11 5.81 -5.00 -4.81
C LEU A 11 6.84 -6.13 -5.00
N LEU A 12 7.87 -5.90 -5.81
CA LEU A 12 8.93 -6.89 -6.05
C LEU A 12 9.79 -7.15 -4.81
N ALA A 13 10.07 -6.12 -4.00
CA ALA A 13 10.82 -6.26 -2.74
C ALA A 13 10.08 -7.11 -1.70
N ALA A 14 8.74 -7.16 -1.75
CA ALA A 14 7.92 -8.01 -0.89
C ALA A 14 7.89 -9.49 -1.34
N GLN A 15 8.53 -9.84 -2.46
CA GLN A 15 8.51 -11.18 -3.05
C GLN A 15 9.92 -11.78 -3.05
N TYR A 16 10.05 -12.99 -2.52
CA TYR A 16 11.35 -13.59 -2.24
C TYR A 16 11.74 -14.70 -3.23
N THR A 17 10.82 -15.13 -4.09
CA THR A 17 11.06 -16.24 -5.03
C THR A 17 11.00 -15.83 -6.48
N LEU A 18 11.85 -16.43 -7.31
CA LEU A 18 11.86 -16.22 -8.76
C LEU A 18 10.50 -16.57 -9.40
N HIS A 19 9.78 -17.55 -8.84
CA HIS A 19 8.44 -17.89 -9.30
C HIS A 19 7.45 -16.74 -9.09
N GLN A 20 7.47 -16.09 -7.92
CA GLN A 20 6.62 -14.92 -7.65
C GLN A 20 6.95 -13.76 -8.59
N TRP A 21 8.24 -13.50 -8.83
CA TRP A 21 8.69 -12.47 -9.77
C TRP A 21 8.23 -12.77 -11.20
N LYS A 22 8.34 -14.02 -11.65
CA LYS A 22 7.89 -14.44 -12.98
C LYS A 22 6.37 -14.29 -13.14
N ARG A 23 5.59 -14.62 -12.10
CA ARG A 23 4.13 -14.42 -12.08
C ARG A 23 3.78 -12.94 -12.21
N ILE A 24 4.43 -12.06 -11.45
CA ILE A 24 4.22 -10.61 -11.53
C ILE A 24 4.57 -10.09 -12.93
N TYR A 25 5.72 -10.51 -13.48
CA TYR A 25 6.10 -10.16 -14.85
C TYR A 25 5.07 -10.61 -15.88
N GLN A 26 4.52 -11.82 -15.74
CA GLN A 26 3.47 -12.33 -16.64
C GLN A 26 2.16 -11.56 -16.49
N ASN A 27 1.76 -11.22 -15.27
CA ASN A 27 0.56 -10.40 -15.01
C ASN A 27 0.72 -9.00 -15.61
N ILE A 28 1.84 -8.33 -15.35
CA ILE A 28 2.12 -7.02 -15.97
C ILE A 28 2.15 -7.15 -17.49
N GLY A 29 2.82 -8.20 -18.01
CA GLY A 29 2.86 -8.50 -19.43
C GLY A 29 1.49 -8.74 -20.05
N SER A 30 0.58 -9.44 -19.37
CA SER A 30 -0.80 -9.64 -19.86
C SER A 30 -1.65 -8.37 -19.75
N HIS A 31 -1.44 -7.51 -18.75
CA HIS A 31 -2.07 -6.19 -18.70
C HIS A 31 -1.53 -5.23 -19.77
N ILE A 32 -0.29 -5.40 -20.21
CA ILE A 32 0.34 -4.63 -21.29
C ILE A 32 -0.07 -5.17 -22.68
N VAL A 33 -0.16 -6.49 -22.84
CA VAL A 33 -0.30 -7.16 -24.15
C VAL A 33 -1.74 -7.64 -24.42
N GLY A 34 -2.54 -7.90 -23.38
CA GLY A 34 -3.80 -8.64 -23.46
C GLY A 34 -5.09 -7.83 -23.54
N GLY A 35 -5.07 -6.49 -23.47
CA GLY A 35 -6.31 -5.72 -23.66
C GLY A 35 -6.20 -4.22 -23.43
N THR A 36 -6.46 -3.45 -24.50
CA THR A 36 -6.81 -2.01 -24.51
C THR A 36 -5.74 -0.95 -24.23
N SER A 37 -4.49 -1.12 -24.68
CA SER A 37 -3.61 0.04 -24.93
C SER A 37 -2.57 -0.25 -26.02
N LEU A 38 -3.04 -0.54 -27.23
CA LEU A 38 -2.26 -0.23 -28.45
C LEU A 38 -2.34 1.26 -28.82
N ASN A 39 -3.05 2.05 -28.01
CA ASN A 39 -2.93 3.50 -27.97
C ASN A 39 -2.07 3.80 -26.74
N GLY A 40 -0.87 4.34 -26.94
CA GLY A 40 0.19 4.49 -25.94
C GLY A 40 -0.12 5.49 -24.84
N ASP A 41 -1.16 5.25 -24.06
CA ASP A 41 -1.53 6.10 -22.93
C ASP A 41 -0.75 5.65 -21.69
N SER A 42 0.32 6.36 -21.37
CA SER A 42 1.19 6.06 -20.23
C SER A 42 0.43 5.96 -18.90
N ASN A 43 -0.76 6.56 -18.81
CA ASN A 43 -1.61 6.52 -17.63
C ASN A 43 -2.23 5.14 -17.38
N SER A 44 -2.56 4.37 -18.42
CA SER A 44 -3.14 3.02 -18.25
C SER A 44 -2.13 2.04 -17.65
N LEU A 45 -0.86 2.17 -18.06
CA LEU A 45 0.25 1.38 -17.52
C LEU A 45 0.52 1.67 -16.06
N VAL A 46 0.49 2.95 -15.68
CA VAL A 46 0.63 3.36 -14.28
C VAL A 46 -0.49 2.75 -13.46
N TYR A 47 -1.74 2.95 -13.85
CA TYR A 47 -2.91 2.39 -13.18
C TYR A 47 -2.80 0.87 -12.99
N ASN A 48 -2.43 0.13 -14.04
CA ASN A 48 -2.27 -1.33 -13.97
C ASN A 48 -1.25 -1.77 -12.92
N VAL A 49 -0.11 -1.07 -12.82
CA VAL A 49 0.91 -1.36 -11.81
C VAL A 49 0.41 -1.09 -10.40
N LEU A 50 -0.31 0.02 -10.20
CA LEU A 50 -0.86 0.38 -8.90
C LEU A 50 -1.96 -0.60 -8.48
N SER A 51 -2.87 -0.96 -9.41
CA SER A 51 -3.92 -1.98 -9.21
C SER A 51 -3.34 -3.33 -8.85
N LEU A 52 -2.35 -3.82 -9.61
CA LEU A 52 -1.69 -5.08 -9.30
C LEU A 52 -1.03 -5.06 -7.91
N SER A 53 -0.43 -3.92 -7.53
CA SER A 53 0.22 -3.80 -6.23
C SER A 53 -0.79 -3.83 -5.08
N PHE A 54 -1.99 -3.27 -5.27
CA PHE A 54 -3.12 -3.42 -4.35
C PHE A 54 -3.63 -4.87 -4.31
N GLU A 55 -3.82 -5.51 -5.46
CA GLU A 55 -4.29 -6.89 -5.55
C GLU A 55 -3.36 -7.89 -4.84
N GLU A 56 -2.06 -7.63 -4.86
CA GLU A 56 -1.02 -8.44 -4.22
C GLU A 56 -0.81 -8.12 -2.73
N LEU A 57 -1.60 -7.22 -2.14
CA LEU A 57 -1.59 -7.00 -0.69
C LEU A 57 -2.23 -8.19 0.06
N PRO A 58 -1.67 -8.56 1.24
CA PRO A 58 -2.38 -9.37 2.22
C PRO A 58 -3.74 -8.77 2.59
N SER A 59 -4.71 -9.63 2.95
CA SER A 59 -6.09 -9.21 3.22
C SER A 59 -6.23 -8.13 4.31
N CYS A 60 -5.43 -8.20 5.38
CA CYS A 60 -5.42 -7.17 6.42
C CYS A 60 -4.95 -5.81 5.88
N LEU A 61 -3.87 -5.79 5.07
CA LEU A 61 -3.35 -4.56 4.48
C LEU A 61 -4.30 -3.95 3.44
N LYS A 62 -5.07 -4.78 2.72
CA LYS A 62 -6.15 -4.28 1.85
C LYS A 62 -7.21 -3.50 2.63
N HIS A 63 -7.64 -4.02 3.79
CA HIS A 63 -8.59 -3.31 4.64
C HIS A 63 -8.01 -2.00 5.16
N CYS A 64 -6.76 -2.01 5.65
CA CYS A 64 -6.08 -0.79 6.08
C CYS A 64 -6.00 0.24 4.95
N PHE A 65 -5.61 -0.17 3.74
CA PHE A 65 -5.53 0.69 2.57
C PHE A 65 -6.88 1.31 2.20
N LEU A 66 -7.93 0.49 2.13
CA LEU A 66 -9.29 0.96 1.80
C LEU A 66 -9.82 1.94 2.87
N TYR A 67 -9.48 1.73 4.14
CA TYR A 67 -9.81 2.67 5.20
C TYR A 67 -9.12 4.03 4.98
N LEU A 68 -7.84 4.02 4.60
CA LEU A 68 -7.12 5.26 4.28
C LEU A 68 -7.72 5.98 3.05
N ALA A 69 -8.20 5.23 2.07
CA ALA A 69 -8.85 5.78 0.88
C ALA A 69 -10.16 6.53 1.17
N HIS A 70 -10.76 6.35 2.35
CA HIS A 70 -11.94 7.10 2.79
C HIS A 70 -11.63 8.57 3.14
N PHE A 71 -10.42 8.87 3.61
CA PHE A 71 -10.03 10.25 3.94
C PHE A 71 -9.86 11.08 2.67
N PRO A 72 -10.09 12.40 2.67
CA PRO A 72 -9.86 13.24 1.49
C PRO A 72 -8.41 13.19 0.98
N GLU A 73 -8.21 13.58 -0.28
CA GLU A 73 -6.89 13.82 -0.87
C GLU A 73 -6.05 14.75 0.02
N ASP A 74 -4.75 14.45 0.15
CA ASP A 74 -3.79 15.18 1.01
C ASP A 74 -4.17 15.32 2.49
N TYR A 75 -5.21 14.65 2.98
CA TYR A 75 -5.64 14.78 4.37
C TYR A 75 -4.61 14.16 5.32
N PRO A 76 -4.01 14.93 6.25
CA PRO A 76 -3.03 14.38 7.18
C PRO A 76 -3.74 13.53 8.25
N ILE A 77 -3.55 12.21 8.18
CA ILE A 77 -4.15 11.26 9.11
C ILE A 77 -3.20 11.05 10.28
N ASP A 78 -3.64 11.43 11.48
CA ASP A 78 -2.94 11.14 12.72
C ASP A 78 -2.94 9.63 13.01
N VAL A 79 -1.75 9.03 13.07
CA VAL A 79 -1.59 7.57 13.17
C VAL A 79 -2.05 7.06 14.55
N GLU A 80 -2.08 7.90 15.59
CA GLU A 80 -2.49 7.48 16.93
C GLU A 80 -3.99 7.33 16.97
N LYS A 81 -4.72 8.33 16.47
CA LYS A 81 -6.17 8.26 16.26
C LYS A 81 -6.55 7.11 15.33
N LEU A 82 -5.83 6.96 14.21
CA LEU A 82 -6.06 5.87 13.25
C LEU A 82 -5.93 4.49 13.92
N SER A 83 -5.00 4.32 14.85
CA SER A 83 -4.82 3.05 15.56
C SER A 83 -6.04 2.65 16.38
N TYR A 84 -6.72 3.63 16.99
CA TYR A 84 -7.97 3.39 17.72
C TYR A 84 -9.12 3.08 16.77
N TYR A 85 -9.19 3.74 15.62
CA TYR A 85 -10.22 3.46 14.62
C TYR A 85 -10.10 2.04 14.06
N TRP A 86 -8.90 1.62 13.65
CA TRP A 86 -8.68 0.25 13.17
C TRP A 86 -8.94 -0.82 14.23
N ALA A 87 -8.62 -0.53 15.49
CA ALA A 87 -8.98 -1.41 16.60
C ALA A 87 -10.51 -1.52 16.79
N ALA A 88 -11.24 -0.41 16.67
CA ALA A 88 -12.69 -0.38 16.76
C ALA A 88 -13.38 -1.11 15.60
N GLU A 89 -12.83 -1.00 14.38
CA GLU A 89 -13.29 -1.74 13.19
C GLU A 89 -12.90 -3.21 13.20
N ARG A 90 -12.10 -3.64 14.18
CA ARG A 90 -11.64 -5.02 14.35
C ARG A 90 -10.88 -5.53 13.13
N ILE A 91 -10.06 -4.67 12.51
CA ILE A 91 -9.14 -5.11 11.45
C ILE A 91 -8.30 -6.28 11.99
N PRO A 92 -8.29 -7.44 11.31
CA PRO A 92 -7.64 -8.64 11.83
C PRO A 92 -6.17 -8.38 12.14
N LYS A 93 -5.74 -8.73 13.35
CA LYS A 93 -4.34 -8.70 13.76
C LYS A 93 -3.66 -10.03 13.47
N PRO A 94 -2.54 -10.05 12.73
CA PRO A 94 -1.69 -11.23 12.65
C PRO A 94 -1.27 -11.76 14.04
N GLU A 95 -1.07 -13.07 14.17
CA GLU A 95 -0.74 -13.72 15.45
C GLU A 95 0.54 -13.16 16.08
N TYR A 96 1.54 -12.79 15.27
CA TYR A 96 2.79 -12.19 15.77
C TYR A 96 2.59 -10.81 16.43
N TYR A 97 1.42 -10.19 16.28
CA TYR A 97 1.02 -8.97 16.98
C TYR A 97 0.15 -9.22 18.23
N GLU A 98 0.05 -10.47 18.72
CA GLU A 98 -0.87 -10.80 19.82
C GLU A 98 -0.66 -9.91 21.06
N ARG A 99 0.60 -9.66 21.43
CA ARG A 99 1.03 -8.85 22.59
C ARG A 99 1.30 -7.39 22.27
N ALA A 100 1.15 -6.98 21.01
CA ALA A 100 1.38 -5.62 20.59
C ALA A 100 0.21 -4.71 20.98
N SER A 101 0.51 -3.47 21.34
CA SER A 101 -0.49 -2.42 21.53
C SER A 101 -1.17 -2.09 20.20
N VAL A 102 -2.41 -1.56 20.25
CA VAL A 102 -3.16 -1.12 19.05
C VAL A 102 -2.33 -0.19 18.17
N ARG A 103 -1.52 0.66 18.81
CA ARG A 103 -0.62 1.60 18.15
C ARG A 103 0.52 0.90 17.43
N GLU A 104 1.17 -0.07 18.06
CA GLU A 104 2.26 -0.86 17.42
C GLU A 104 1.74 -1.68 16.23
N VAL A 105 0.52 -2.22 16.33
CA VAL A 105 -0.12 -2.92 15.22
C VAL A 105 -0.35 -1.97 14.04
N ALA A 106 -0.91 -0.79 14.31
CA ALA A 106 -1.14 0.22 13.27
C ALA A 106 0.16 0.71 12.63
N GLU A 107 1.20 0.98 13.43
CA GLU A 107 2.52 1.35 12.91
C GLU A 107 3.11 0.25 12.02
N GLY A 108 2.90 -1.02 12.37
CA GLY A 108 3.29 -2.15 11.53
C GLY A 108 2.60 -2.18 10.18
N TYR A 109 1.30 -1.91 10.13
CA TYR A 109 0.57 -1.82 8.85
C TYR A 109 1.01 -0.63 8.01
N ILE A 110 1.18 0.54 8.63
CA ILE A 110 1.69 1.74 7.94
C ILE A 110 3.10 1.49 7.41
N GLU A 111 3.98 0.86 8.19
CA GLU A 111 5.32 0.48 7.76
C GLU A 111 5.29 -0.37 6.48
N GLU A 112 4.46 -1.41 6.44
CA GLU A 112 4.37 -2.30 5.27
C GLU A 112 3.81 -1.58 4.04
N LEU A 113 2.82 -0.70 4.21
CA LEU A 113 2.28 0.12 3.11
C LEU A 113 3.29 1.17 2.61
N VAL A 114 4.09 1.75 3.51
CA VAL A 114 5.17 2.69 3.18
C VAL A 114 6.32 1.98 2.44
N LYS A 115 6.74 0.78 2.89
CA LYS A 115 7.74 -0.04 2.18
C LYS A 115 7.31 -0.40 0.76
N ARG A 116 6.00 -0.54 0.55
CA ARG A 116 5.39 -0.78 -0.78
C ARG A 116 5.17 0.50 -1.58
N ASN A 117 5.56 1.67 -1.04
CA ASN A 117 5.38 2.99 -1.64
C ASN A 117 3.90 3.34 -1.93
N MET A 118 2.95 2.75 -1.22
CA MET A 118 1.51 2.99 -1.41
C MET A 118 0.99 4.11 -0.49
N VAL A 119 1.66 4.33 0.65
CA VAL A 119 1.32 5.34 1.66
C VAL A 119 2.52 6.25 1.88
N MET A 120 2.26 7.55 2.03
CA MET A 120 3.23 8.53 2.48
C MET A 120 3.10 8.73 3.98
N SER A 121 4.22 8.96 4.66
CA SER A 121 4.25 9.06 6.12
C SER A 121 5.26 10.08 6.61
N GLU A 122 4.92 10.74 7.71
CA GLU A 122 5.80 11.63 8.46
C GLU A 122 6.15 10.97 9.79
N ARG A 123 7.43 11.01 10.17
CA ARG A 123 7.91 10.47 11.44
C ARG A 123 8.31 11.59 12.40
N ASN A 124 8.09 11.37 13.68
CA ASN A 124 8.60 12.23 14.73
C ASN A 124 10.13 12.21 14.71
N GLY A 125 10.77 13.38 14.65
CA GLY A 125 12.24 13.48 14.56
C GLY A 125 13.01 12.94 15.78
N ARG A 126 12.35 12.76 16.93
CA ARG A 126 12.97 12.24 18.17
C ARG A 126 12.64 10.77 18.41
N THR A 127 11.37 10.39 18.25
CA THR A 127 10.91 9.02 18.55
C THR A 127 10.95 8.10 17.34
N LEU A 128 11.13 8.65 16.12
CA LEU A 128 11.07 7.93 14.83
C LEU A 128 9.73 7.22 14.56
N ARG A 129 8.73 7.44 15.41
CA ARG A 129 7.37 6.90 15.25
C ARG A 129 6.63 7.65 14.17
N PHE A 130 5.73 6.96 13.46
CA PHE A 130 4.88 7.59 12.46
C PHE A 130 3.88 8.54 13.11
N GLU A 131 3.98 9.84 12.88
CA GLU A 131 3.00 10.80 13.43
C GLU A 131 1.79 10.91 12.52
N LYS A 132 2.05 11.11 11.22
CA LYS A 132 1.03 11.30 10.21
C LYS A 132 1.25 10.37 9.04
N CYS A 133 0.18 10.02 8.38
CA CYS A 133 0.21 9.34 7.10
C CYS A 133 -0.88 9.89 6.19
N HIS A 134 -0.72 9.67 4.88
CA HIS A 134 -1.77 9.91 3.90
C HIS A 134 -1.57 8.95 2.72
N LEU A 135 -2.68 8.59 2.08
CA LEU A 135 -2.66 7.78 0.87
C LEU A 135 -2.11 8.62 -0.28
N HIS A 136 -1.27 8.04 -1.13
CA HIS A 136 -0.80 8.75 -2.32
C HIS A 136 -1.96 9.00 -3.29
N ASP A 137 -2.06 10.19 -3.89
CA ASP A 137 -3.26 10.57 -4.66
C ASP A 137 -3.56 9.62 -5.83
N MET A 138 -2.53 9.24 -6.59
CA MET A 138 -2.69 8.24 -7.64
C MET A 138 -3.09 6.85 -7.13
N MET A 139 -2.78 6.51 -5.88
CA MET A 139 -3.23 5.25 -5.26
C MET A 139 -4.70 5.32 -4.85
N ARG A 140 -5.25 6.51 -4.61
CA ARG A 140 -6.68 6.70 -4.31
C ARG A 140 -7.57 6.45 -5.53
N GLU A 141 -7.02 6.65 -6.73
CA GLU A 141 -7.73 6.43 -7.99
C GLU A 141 -7.84 4.96 -8.40
N VAL A 142 -7.15 4.07 -7.68
CA VAL A 142 -7.14 2.60 -7.87
C VAL A 142 -8.27 1.95 -7.10
#